data_AF-R7IZF7-F1
#
_entry.id   AF-R7IZF7-F1
#
_cell.length_a   1.000
_cell.length_b   1.000
_cell.length_c   1.000
_cell.angle_alpha   90.00
_cell.angle_beta   90.00
_cell.angle_gamma   90.00
#
_symmetry.space_group_name_H-M   'P 1'
#
loop_
_entity.id
_entity.type
_entity.pdbx_description
1 polymer ?
#
loop_
_entity_poly.entity_id
_entity_poly.type
_entity_poly.pdbx_seq_one_letter_code
_entity_poly.pdbx_strand_id
1 'polypeptide(L)'
;MFLTITSIIVAALFGAAAAASLRMSCVNDNLRKRLKDLKDKNQEINKDKDRLKHSIDNLCASMDEENVTYYASPCTSGSRCVVLRRCFIDGKEYHTFIKDFNDEDADFNRSDAEELCDNLNSQY
;
A
#
# COMPACT_ATOMS: atom_id res chain seq x y z
N MET A 1 -66.01 12.55 29.13
CA MET A 1 -64.88 11.84 29.73
C MET A 1 -64.24 10.81 28.79
N PHE A 2 -65.01 9.98 28.09
CA PHE A 2 -64.45 9.01 27.11
C PHE A 2 -63.72 9.68 25.93
N LEU A 3 -64.31 10.71 25.33
CA LEU A 3 -63.72 11.47 24.21
C LEU A 3 -62.40 12.17 24.55
N THR A 4 -62.25 12.65 25.79
CA THR A 4 -61.02 13.29 26.26
C THR A 4 -59.90 12.27 26.49
N ILE A 5 -60.24 11.08 26.99
CA ILE A 5 -59.26 10.00 27.21
C ILE A 5 -58.74 9.46 25.86
N THR A 6 -59.62 9.23 24.89
CA THR A 6 -59.22 8.76 23.55
C THR A 6 -58.38 9.80 22.81
N SER A 7 -58.71 11.10 22.92
CA SER A 7 -57.93 12.18 22.32
C SER A 7 -56.49 12.25 22.87
N ILE A 8 -56.31 12.06 24.19
CA ILE A 8 -54.98 12.05 24.83
C ILE A 8 -54.16 10.85 24.36
N ILE A 9 -54.77 9.66 24.28
CA ILE A 9 -54.09 8.43 23.81
C ILE A 9 -53.63 8.60 22.36
N VAL A 10 -54.49 9.13 21.49
CA VAL A 10 -54.15 9.38 20.08
C VAL A 10 -53.01 10.39 19.99
N ALA A 11 -53.05 11.50 20.73
CA ALA A 11 -51.98 12.50 20.73
C ALA A 11 -50.63 11.90 21.19
N ALA A 12 -50.64 11.04 22.22
CA ALA A 12 -49.41 10.37 22.69
C ALA A 12 -48.82 9.43 21.64
N LEU A 13 -49.66 8.67 20.92
CA LEU A 13 -49.22 7.78 19.83
C LEU A 13 -48.64 8.58 18.65
N PHE A 14 -49.28 9.69 18.26
CA PHE A 14 -48.75 10.58 17.22
C PHE A 14 -47.41 11.21 17.63
N GLY A 15 -47.28 11.64 18.89
CA GLY A 15 -46.01 12.18 19.41
C GLY A 15 -44.87 11.16 19.39
N ALA A 16 -45.15 9.92 19.79
CA ALA A 16 -44.18 8.83 19.75
C ALA A 16 -43.76 8.47 18.31
N ALA A 17 -44.73 8.40 17.38
CA ALA A 17 -44.47 8.13 15.98
C ALA A 17 -43.65 9.24 15.30
N ALA A 18 -43.96 10.52 15.59
CA ALA A 18 -43.20 11.66 15.08
C ALA A 18 -41.75 11.65 15.60
N ALA A 19 -41.54 11.37 16.89
CA ALA A 19 -40.21 11.26 17.47
C ALA A 19 -39.39 10.09 16.88
N ALA A 20 -40.03 8.94 16.63
CA ALA A 20 -39.40 7.80 15.97
C ALA A 20 -39.02 8.12 14.51
N SER A 21 -39.90 8.80 13.78
CA SER A 21 -39.66 9.23 12.40
C SER A 21 -38.48 10.20 12.29
N LEU A 22 -38.40 11.18 13.19
CA LEU A 22 -37.26 12.11 13.25
C LEU A 22 -35.94 11.39 13.54
N ARG A 23 -35.93 10.46 14.50
CA ARG A 23 -34.73 9.65 14.80
C ARG A 23 -34.31 8.80 13.60
N MET A 24 -35.26 8.15 12.92
CA MET A 24 -34.99 7.39 11.70
C MET A 24 -34.44 8.27 10.58
N SER A 25 -34.95 9.50 10.42
CA SER A 25 -34.44 10.44 9.43
C SER A 25 -32.98 10.81 9.71
N CYS A 26 -32.63 11.14 10.95
CA CYS A 26 -31.26 11.46 11.34
C CYS A 26 -30.30 10.28 11.11
N VAL A 27 -30.74 9.05 11.41
CA VAL A 27 -29.94 7.84 11.15
C VAL A 27 -29.75 7.62 9.66
N ASN A 28 -30.79 7.81 8.85
CA ASN A 28 -30.73 7.66 7.40
C ASN A 28 -29.79 8.70 6.75
N ASP A 29 -29.83 9.95 7.20
CA ASP A 29 -28.93 10.98 6.70
C ASP A 29 -27.47 10.69 7.07
N ASN A 30 -27.22 10.21 8.29
CA ASN A 30 -25.90 9.74 8.70
C ASN A 30 -25.40 8.56 7.86
N LEU A 31 -26.28 7.59 7.55
CA LEU A 31 -25.95 6.46 6.68
C LEU A 31 -25.63 6.92 5.26
N ARG A 32 -26.41 7.86 4.70
CA ARG A 32 -26.14 8.46 3.38
C ARG A 32 -24.79 9.17 3.34
N LYS A 33 -24.45 9.92 4.39
CA LYS A 33 -23.15 10.59 4.50
C LYS A 33 -22.00 9.57 4.53
N ARG A 34 -22.10 8.54 5.37
CA ARG A 34 -21.09 7.47 5.43
C ARG A 34 -20.95 6.71 4.12
N LEU A 35 -22.05 6.43 3.43
CA LEU A 35 -22.04 5.77 2.12
C LEU A 35 -21.31 6.62 1.08
N LYS A 36 -21.53 7.93 1.10
CA LYS A 36 -20.82 8.87 0.22
C LYS A 36 -19.33 8.88 0.53
N ASP A 37 -18.93 9.01 1.79
CA ASP A 37 -17.52 9.00 2.20
C ASP A 37 -16.82 7.69 1.79
N LEU A 38 -17.50 6.55 1.94
CA LEU A 38 -16.99 5.24 1.50
C LEU A 38 -16.83 5.17 -0.03
N LYS A 39 -17.78 5.72 -0.78
CA LYS A 39 -17.70 5.76 -2.24
C LYS A 39 -16.53 6.62 -2.71
N ASP A 40 -16.34 7.79 -2.11
CA ASP A 40 -15.27 8.71 -2.45
C ASP A 40 -13.89 8.08 -2.15
N LYS A 41 -13.74 7.43 -0.99
CA LYS A 41 -12.52 6.66 -0.65
C LYS A 41 -12.24 5.53 -1.62
N ASN A 42 -13.27 4.80 -2.05
CA ASN A 42 -13.09 3.70 -3.00
C ASN A 42 -12.66 4.22 -4.39
N GLN A 43 -13.12 5.40 -4.80
CA GLN A 43 -12.64 6.05 -6.01
C GLN A 43 -11.17 6.50 -5.89
N GLU A 44 -10.77 7.02 -4.73
CA GLU A 44 -9.38 7.39 -4.45
C GLU A 44 -8.44 6.18 -4.53
N ILE A 45 -8.79 5.09 -3.84
CA ILE A 45 -8.01 3.84 -3.87
C ILE A 45 -7.87 3.29 -5.29
N ASN A 46 -8.92 3.36 -6.12
CA ASN A 46 -8.82 2.91 -7.51
C ASN A 46 -7.87 3.77 -8.33
N LYS A 47 -7.88 5.10 -8.13
CA LYS A 47 -6.91 5.99 -8.80
C LYS A 47 -5.47 5.68 -8.37
N ASP A 48 -5.26 5.43 -7.09
CA ASP A 48 -3.93 5.10 -6.56
C ASP A 48 -3.45 3.74 -7.07
N LYS A 49 -4.35 2.75 -7.15
CA LYS A 49 -4.05 1.45 -7.77
C LYS A 49 -3.61 1.61 -9.23
N ASP A 50 -4.32 2.42 -10.01
CA ASP A 50 -3.99 2.62 -11.42
C ASP A 50 -2.67 3.39 -11.59
N ARG A 51 -2.40 4.37 -10.73
CA ARG A 51 -1.09 5.06 -10.66
C ARG A 51 0.05 4.12 -10.30
N LEU A 52 -0.14 3.28 -9.29
CA LEU A 52 0.87 2.30 -8.86
C LEU A 52 1.14 1.29 -9.97
N LYS A 53 0.09 0.77 -10.61
CA LYS A 53 0.22 -0.13 -11.75
C LYS A 53 1.02 0.52 -12.86
N HIS A 54 0.69 1.76 -13.24
CA HIS A 54 1.45 2.45 -14.29
C HIS A 54 2.92 2.66 -13.90
N SER A 55 3.19 2.96 -12.63
CA SER A 55 4.57 3.11 -12.13
C SER A 55 5.35 1.79 -12.18
N ILE A 56 4.70 0.67 -11.85
CA ILE A 56 5.28 -0.67 -11.97
C ILE A 56 5.50 -1.03 -13.43
N ASP A 57 4.52 -0.79 -14.31
CA ASP A 57 4.64 -1.06 -15.74
C ASP A 57 5.80 -0.26 -16.35
N ASN A 58 5.98 1.00 -15.95
CA ASN A 58 7.11 1.83 -16.37
C ASN A 58 8.45 1.31 -15.82
N LEU A 59 8.47 0.86 -14.56
CA LEU A 59 9.65 0.25 -13.96
C LEU A 59 10.04 -1.02 -14.72
N CYS A 60 9.08 -1.92 -14.95
CA CYS A 60 9.29 -3.14 -15.73
C CYS A 60 9.69 -2.84 -17.18
N ALA A 61 9.12 -1.82 -17.81
CA ALA A 61 9.52 -1.40 -19.16
C ALA A 61 10.92 -0.77 -19.21
N SER A 62 11.37 -0.12 -18.13
CA SER A 62 12.75 0.35 -18.01
C SER A 62 13.76 -0.77 -17.74
N MET A 63 13.29 -1.98 -17.45
CA MET A 63 14.11 -3.15 -17.19
C MET A 63 14.29 -3.94 -18.49
N ASP A 64 14.83 -3.27 -19.51
CA ASP A 64 15.26 -3.91 -20.76
C ASP A 64 16.39 -4.91 -20.50
N GLU A 65 16.53 -5.89 -21.39
CA GLU A 65 17.41 -7.06 -21.29
C GLU A 65 18.91 -6.73 -21.11
N GLU A 66 19.28 -5.47 -21.30
CA GLU A 66 20.64 -4.95 -21.20
C GLU A 66 20.96 -4.25 -19.86
N ASN A 67 19.97 -4.03 -18.98
CA ASN A 67 20.17 -3.36 -17.69
C ASN A 67 20.72 -4.31 -16.62
N VAL A 68 22.01 -4.62 -16.77
CA VAL A 68 22.83 -5.28 -15.77
C VAL A 68 23.05 -4.32 -14.61
N THR A 69 22.65 -4.73 -13.40
CA THR A 69 22.89 -3.95 -12.18
C THR A 69 23.59 -4.80 -11.14
N TYR A 70 24.60 -4.25 -10.49
CA TYR A 70 25.32 -4.86 -9.38
C TYR A 70 24.86 -4.23 -8.08
N TYR A 71 24.58 -5.04 -7.06
CA TYR A 71 24.15 -4.54 -5.76
C TYR A 71 24.72 -5.36 -4.61
N ALA A 72 24.95 -4.67 -3.49
CA ALA A 72 25.40 -5.27 -2.24
C ALA A 72 24.19 -5.74 -1.43
N SER A 73 24.25 -6.95 -0.90
CA SER A 73 23.22 -7.55 -0.07
C SER A 73 23.85 -8.08 1.22
N PRO A 74 23.41 -7.60 2.40
CA PRO A 74 23.81 -8.23 3.65
C PRO A 74 23.26 -9.66 3.74
N CYS A 75 24.03 -10.59 4.29
CA CYS A 75 23.51 -11.91 4.61
C CYS A 75 22.61 -11.84 5.86
N THR A 76 21.61 -12.73 5.94
CA THR A 76 20.63 -12.78 7.03
C THR A 76 21.22 -13.05 8.42
N SER A 77 22.50 -13.42 8.50
CA SER A 77 23.22 -13.63 9.76
C SER A 77 24.71 -13.37 9.60
N GLY A 78 25.28 -12.54 10.47
CA GLY A 78 26.72 -12.26 10.55
C GLY A 78 27.13 -10.91 9.96
N SER A 79 28.43 -10.66 9.94
CA SER A 79 29.07 -9.46 9.37
C SER A 79 29.14 -9.48 7.84
N ARG A 80 28.64 -10.54 7.19
CA ARG A 80 28.88 -10.82 5.77
C ARG A 80 28.04 -9.95 4.84
N CYS A 81 28.66 -9.51 3.75
CA CYS A 81 27.99 -8.81 2.66
C CYS A 81 28.36 -9.45 1.32
N VAL A 82 27.37 -9.71 0.46
CA VAL A 82 27.60 -10.31 -0.86
C VAL A 82 27.25 -9.33 -1.97
N VAL A 83 28.03 -9.35 -3.05
CA VAL A 83 27.72 -8.60 -4.27
C VAL A 83 27.06 -9.54 -5.27
N LEU A 84 25.93 -9.10 -5.80
CA LEU A 84 25.11 -9.85 -6.75
C LEU A 84 24.94 -9.02 -8.03
N ARG A 85 25.05 -9.69 -9.17
CA ARG A 85 24.64 -9.15 -10.48
C ARG A 85 23.20 -9.54 -10.74
N ARG A 86 22.36 -8.54 -10.94
CA ARG A 86 20.96 -8.66 -11.36
C ARG A 86 20.85 -8.38 -12.86
N CYS A 87 20.16 -9.25 -13.57
CA CYS A 87 19.77 -9.02 -14.96
C CYS A 87 18.36 -9.55 -15.22
N PHE A 88 17.69 -8.98 -16.20
CA PHE A 88 16.36 -9.39 -16.64
C PHE A 88 16.46 -10.01 -18.03
N ILE A 89 15.93 -11.22 -18.20
CA ILE A 89 15.91 -11.93 -19.48
C ILE A 89 14.52 -12.53 -19.63
N ASP A 90 13.83 -12.28 -20.76
CA ASP A 90 12.47 -12.78 -21.02
C ASP A 90 11.47 -12.48 -19.86
N GLY A 91 11.60 -11.31 -19.23
CA GLY A 91 10.75 -10.90 -18.10
C GLY A 91 11.01 -11.66 -16.78
N LYS A 92 12.09 -12.44 -16.69
CA LYS A 92 12.53 -13.10 -15.46
C LYS A 92 13.76 -12.43 -14.88
N GLU A 93 13.78 -12.31 -13.56
CA GLU A 93 14.91 -11.80 -12.81
C GLU A 93 15.91 -12.92 -12.52
N TYR A 94 17.17 -12.69 -12.88
CA TYR A 94 18.28 -13.60 -12.60
C TYR A 94 19.30 -12.89 -11.71
N HIS A 95 19.79 -13.63 -10.72
CA HIS A 95 20.82 -13.18 -9.79
C HIS A 95 22.05 -14.07 -9.94
N THR A 96 23.20 -13.46 -10.20
CA THR A 96 24.50 -14.14 -10.25
C THR A 96 25.35 -13.65 -9.09
N PHE A 97 25.87 -14.58 -8.29
CA PHE A 97 26.80 -14.27 -7.21
C PHE A 97 28.16 -13.83 -7.77
N ILE A 98 28.69 -12.72 -7.26
CA ILE A 98 29.96 -12.14 -7.71
C ILE A 98 31.06 -12.31 -6.64
N LYS A 99 30.80 -11.85 -5.42
CA LYS A 99 31.79 -11.87 -4.33
C LYS A 99 31.11 -11.89 -2.97
N ASP A 100 31.76 -12.52 -1.99
CA ASP A 100 31.40 -12.50 -0.56
C ASP A 100 32.50 -11.78 0.21
N PHE A 101 32.10 -10.79 0.99
CA PHE A 101 32.91 -10.06 1.95
C PHE A 101 32.55 -10.57 3.34
N ASN A 102 33.53 -11.14 4.04
CA ASN A 102 33.31 -11.92 5.24
C ASN A 102 34.30 -11.63 6.36
N ASP A 103 34.86 -10.42 6.38
CA ASP A 103 35.70 -9.95 7.47
C ASP A 103 34.90 -9.79 8.78
N GLU A 104 35.60 -9.59 9.89
CA GLU A 104 34.98 -9.48 11.22
C GLU A 104 34.11 -8.22 11.37
N ASP A 105 34.41 -7.16 10.61
CA ASP A 105 33.72 -5.87 10.65
C ASP A 105 32.63 -5.79 9.57
N ALA A 106 31.37 -5.70 10.02
CA ALA A 106 30.20 -5.63 9.14
C ALA A 106 30.10 -4.33 8.35
N ASP A 107 30.52 -3.21 8.94
CA ASP A 107 30.46 -1.90 8.29
C ASP A 107 31.52 -1.81 7.20
N PHE A 108 32.71 -2.38 7.48
CA PHE A 108 33.76 -2.52 6.48
C PHE A 108 33.33 -3.39 5.30
N ASN A 109 32.81 -4.60 5.57
CA ASN A 109 32.32 -5.50 4.52
C ASN A 109 31.25 -4.85 3.64
N ARG A 110 30.36 -4.05 4.24
CA ARG A 110 29.33 -3.33 3.51
C ARG A 110 29.92 -2.23 2.65
N SER A 111 30.82 -1.41 3.19
CA SER A 111 31.47 -0.33 2.47
C SER A 111 32.23 -0.84 1.24
N ASP A 112 33.03 -1.90 1.42
CA ASP A 112 33.80 -2.51 0.32
C ASP A 112 32.88 -3.15 -0.75
N ALA A 113 31.77 -3.76 -0.33
CA ALA A 113 30.78 -4.31 -1.24
C ALA A 113 30.05 -3.22 -2.03
N GLU A 114 29.70 -2.09 -1.40
CA GLU A 114 29.09 -0.92 -2.05
C GLU A 114 30.07 -0.26 -3.04
N GLU A 115 31.34 -0.07 -2.66
CA GLU A 115 32.39 0.45 -3.56
C GLU A 115 32.59 -0.45 -4.79
N LEU A 116 32.61 -1.78 -4.59
CA LEU A 116 32.67 -2.72 -5.71
C LEU A 116 31.45 -2.59 -6.63
N CYS A 117 30.25 -2.39 -6.09
CA CYS A 117 29.04 -2.19 -6.90
C CYS A 117 29.12 -0.91 -7.73
N ASP A 118 29.56 0.21 -7.14
CA ASP A 118 29.70 1.49 -7.85
C ASP A 118 30.72 1.38 -9.00
N ASN A 119 31.84 0.70 -8.75
CA ASN A 119 32.85 0.44 -9.78
C ASN A 119 32.36 -0.47 -10.90
N LEU A 120 31.52 -1.47 -10.60
CA LEU A 120 30.96 -2.37 -11.62
C LEU A 120 29.81 -1.72 -12.39
N ASN A 121 28.97 -0.91 -11.73
CA ASN A 121 27.87 -0.20 -12.35
C ASN A 121 28.32 1.01 -13.18
N SER A 122 29.47 1.61 -12.90
CA SER A 122 30.00 2.74 -13.70
C SER A 122 30.65 2.33 -15.02
N GLN A 123 30.84 1.02 -15.25
CA GLN A 123 31.39 0.46 -16.48
C GLN A 123 30.32 0.15 -17.54
N TYR A 124 29.04 0.30 -17.20
CA TYR A 124 27.88 0.08 -18.07
C TYR A 124 26.97 1.31 -18.03
#